data_AF-A0A359KPW5-F1
#
_entry.id   AF-A0A359KPW5-F1
#
_cell.length_a   1.000
_cell.length_b   1.000
_cell.length_c   1.000
_cell.angle_alpha   90.00
_cell.angle_beta   90.00
_cell.angle_gamma   90.00
#
_symmetry.space_group_name_H-M   'P 1'
#
loop_
_entity.id
_entity.type
_entity.pdbx_description
1 polymer ?
#
loop_
_entity_poly.entity_id
_entity_poly.type
_entity_poly.pdbx_seq_one_letter_code
_entity_poly.pdbx_strand_id
1 'polypeptide(L)'
;GDGNVLAVIARSVGVAVAVLAAVLILGLRLVPILLELVERTKSRELFVLSIIVIALGAALVTEWAGLSIALGAFLAGLIVSESDFSHQVLVDITPLRDAFATLFFVSIGMLL
;
A
#
# COMPACT_ATOMS: atom_id res chain seq x y z
N GLY A 1 -15.97 36.21 0.18
CA GLY A 1 -16.38 34.90 -0.34
C GLY A 1 -15.21 33.94 -0.49
N ASP A 2 -14.02 34.43 -0.88
CA ASP A 2 -12.97 33.57 -1.45
C ASP A 2 -11.85 33.16 -0.47
N GLY A 3 -11.69 33.89 0.64
CA GLY A 3 -10.66 33.61 1.66
C GLY A 3 -10.86 32.27 2.40
N ASN A 4 -12.11 31.84 2.59
CA ASN A 4 -12.41 30.55 3.22
C ASN A 4 -12.14 29.36 2.29
N VAL A 5 -12.34 29.52 0.97
CA VAL A 5 -12.11 28.43 0.00
C VAL A 5 -10.62 28.13 -0.09
N LEU A 6 -9.79 29.17 -0.20
CA LEU A 6 -8.33 29.03 -0.21
C LEU A 6 -7.82 28.40 1.10
N ALA A 7 -8.36 28.80 2.25
CA ALA A 7 -8.00 28.22 3.54
C ALA A 7 -8.39 26.74 3.67
N VAL A 8 -9.56 26.34 3.15
CA VAL A 8 -10.03 24.95 3.16
C VAL A 8 -9.14 24.07 2.27
N ILE A 9 -8.81 24.54 1.06
CA ILE A 9 -7.92 23.82 0.14
C ILE A 9 -6.51 23.70 0.72
N ALA A 10 -5.97 24.78 1.28
CA ALA A 10 -4.65 24.75 1.91
C ALA A 10 -4.60 23.75 3.08
N ARG A 11 -5.67 23.67 3.88
CA ARG A 11 -5.77 22.72 4.99
C ARG A 11 -5.88 21.28 4.49
N SER A 12 -6.72 21.00 3.49
CA SER A 12 -6.89 19.63 2.98
C SER A 12 -5.60 19.11 2.32
N VAL A 13 -4.94 19.95 1.52
CA VAL A 13 -3.64 19.63 0.92
C VAL A 13 -2.58 19.44 1.99
N GLY A 14 -2.54 20.31 3.01
CA GLY A 14 -1.60 20.18 4.13
C GLY A 14 -1.76 18.87 4.89
N VAL A 15 -3.00 18.45 5.17
CA VAL A 15 -3.29 17.17 5.82
C VAL A 15 -2.88 16.00 4.92
N ALA A 16 -3.22 16.06 3.62
CA ALA A 16 -2.84 15.03 2.67
C ALA A 16 -1.33 14.84 2.60
N VAL A 17 -0.57 15.93 2.42
CA VAL A 17 0.90 15.89 2.35
C VAL A 17 1.49 15.37 3.67
N ALA A 18 0.99 15.82 4.82
CA ALA A 18 1.47 15.36 6.11
C ALA A 18 1.25 13.86 6.31
N VAL A 19 0.08 13.34 5.94
CA VAL A 19 -0.24 11.91 6.04
C VAL A 19 0.62 11.10 5.09
N LEU A 20 0.76 11.52 3.83
CA LEU A 20 1.60 10.82 2.85
C LEU A 20 3.06 10.78 3.30
N ALA A 21 3.60 11.90 3.78
CA ALA A 21 4.94 11.95 4.34
C ALA A 21 5.09 11.04 5.56
N ALA A 22 4.11 11.02 6.46
CA ALA A 22 4.12 10.14 7.62
C ALA A 22 4.12 8.66 7.19
N VAL A 23 3.22 8.25 6.29
CA VAL A 23 3.15 6.87 5.77
C VAL A 23 4.45 6.46 5.10
N LEU A 24 5.03 7.33 4.28
CA LEU A 24 6.32 7.06 3.63
C LEU A 24 7.42 6.87 4.66
N ILE A 25 7.63 7.83 5.57
CA ILE A 25 8.71 7.78 6.56
C ILE A 25 8.55 6.58 7.49
N LEU A 26 7.34 6.35 8.00
CA LEU A 26 7.08 5.21 8.88
C LEU A 26 7.24 3.90 8.13
N GLY A 27 6.67 3.78 6.93
CA GLY A 27 6.71 2.56 6.15
C GLY A 27 8.13 2.23 5.70
N LEU A 28 8.91 3.20 5.22
CA LEU A 28 10.33 3.03 4.86
C LEU A 28 11.18 2.47 6.01
N ARG A 29 10.74 2.64 7.27
CA ARG A 29 11.43 2.09 8.44
C ARG A 29 10.79 0.81 8.99
N LEU A 30 9.47 0.76 9.08
CA LEU A 30 8.72 -0.37 9.65
C LEU A 30 8.68 -1.56 8.70
N VAL A 31 8.42 -1.34 7.41
CA VAL A 31 8.28 -2.39 6.41
C VAL A 31 9.53 -3.27 6.32
N PRO A 32 10.75 -2.74 6.13
CA PRO A 32 11.93 -3.61 6.06
C PRO A 32 12.18 -4.39 7.35
N ILE A 33 11.92 -3.80 8.52
CA ILE A 33 12.06 -4.48 9.82
C ILE A 33 11.06 -5.65 9.94
N LEU A 34 9.80 -5.42 9.53
CA LEU A 34 8.78 -6.45 9.54
C LEU A 34 9.11 -7.58 8.55
N LEU A 35 9.56 -7.23 7.34
CA LEU A 35 9.93 -8.21 6.33
C LEU A 35 11.15 -9.03 6.78
N GLU A 36 12.17 -8.42 7.38
CA GLU A 36 13.33 -9.13 7.93
C GLU A 36 12.92 -10.10 9.05
N LEU A 37 11.99 -9.69 9.93
CA LEU A 37 11.50 -10.55 11.00
C LEU A 37 10.76 -11.77 10.46
N VAL A 38 9.95 -11.58 9.42
CA VAL A 38 9.18 -12.65 8.78
C VAL A 38 10.08 -13.56 7.95
N GLU A 39 11.08 -13.01 7.27
CA GLU A 39 12.08 -13.76 6.51
C GLU A 39 12.82 -14.78 7.39
N ARG A 40 13.12 -14.43 8.66
CA ARG A 40 13.74 -15.37 9.62
C ARG A 40 12.90 -16.62 9.89
N THR A 41 11.60 -16.55 9.68
CA THR A 41 10.69 -17.69 9.81
C THR A 41 10.83 -18.68 8.64
N LYS A 42 11.49 -18.28 7.54
CA LYS A 42 11.71 -19.07 6.30
C LYS A 42 10.43 -19.65 5.69
N SER A 43 9.28 -19.05 5.99
CA SER A 43 7.98 -19.45 5.46
C SER A 43 7.52 -18.46 4.41
N ARG A 44 7.39 -18.95 3.17
CA ARG A 44 6.91 -18.19 2.02
C ARG A 44 5.48 -17.68 2.22
N GLU A 45 4.62 -18.50 2.81
CA GLU A 45 3.21 -18.14 3.05
C GLU A 45 3.09 -16.95 4.00
N LEU A 46 3.88 -16.96 5.09
CA LEU A 46 3.92 -15.84 6.04
C LEU A 46 4.48 -14.56 5.42
N PHE A 47 5.46 -14.70 4.53
CA PHE A 47 6.03 -13.57 3.79
C PHE A 47 5.00 -12.91 2.87
N VAL A 48 4.31 -13.69 2.05
CA VAL A 48 3.20 -13.21 1.19
C VAL A 48 2.11 -12.55 2.04
N LEU A 49 1.68 -13.19 3.11
CA LEU A 49 0.66 -12.66 4.00
C LEU A 49 1.07 -11.31 4.59
N SER A 50 2.34 -11.17 4.97
CA SER A 50 2.87 -9.93 5.52
C SER A 50 2.83 -8.79 4.50
N ILE A 51 3.18 -9.06 3.24
CA ILE A 51 3.08 -8.06 2.16
C ILE A 51 1.63 -7.60 1.98
N ILE A 52 0.67 -8.54 1.97
CA ILE A 52 -0.76 -8.23 1.86
C ILE A 52 -1.20 -7.37 3.06
N VAL A 53 -0.82 -7.74 4.28
CA VAL A 53 -1.15 -6.98 5.50
C VAL A 53 -0.55 -5.58 5.45
N ILE A 54 0.68 -5.41 4.98
CA ILE A 54 1.31 -4.10 4.80
C ILE A 54 0.54 -3.25 3.78
N ALA A 55 0.20 -3.83 2.63
CA ALA A 55 -0.56 -3.14 1.58
C ALA A 55 -1.95 -2.71 2.06
N LEU A 56 -2.69 -3.61 2.71
CA LEU A 56 -4.00 -3.32 3.27
C LEU A 56 -3.92 -2.33 4.44
N GLY A 57 -2.92 -2.46 5.31
CA GLY A 57 -2.68 -1.54 6.42
C GLY A 57 -2.43 -0.12 5.93
N ALA A 58 -1.59 0.06 4.91
CA ALA A 58 -1.37 1.37 4.31
C ALA A 58 -2.63 1.94 3.65
N ALA A 59 -3.38 1.10 2.91
CA ALA A 59 -4.69 1.45 2.34
C ALA A 59 -5.65 1.98 3.42
N LEU A 60 -5.84 1.25 4.52
CA LEU A 60 -6.73 1.62 5.63
C LEU A 60 -6.29 2.92 6.31
N VAL A 61 -4.99 3.08 6.58
CA VAL A 61 -4.45 4.31 7.17
C VAL A 61 -4.73 5.52 6.28
N THR A 62 -4.55 5.38 4.96
CA THR A 62 -4.85 6.48 4.03
C THR A 62 -6.35 6.75 3.90
N GLU A 63 -7.20 5.73 3.96
CA GLU A 63 -8.65 5.89 3.94
C GLU A 63 -9.14 6.68 5.17
N TRP A 64 -8.61 6.37 6.36
CA TRP A 64 -8.94 7.11 7.59
C TRP A 64 -8.51 8.58 7.55
N ALA A 65 -7.48 8.90 6.76
CA ALA A 65 -7.08 10.27 6.49
C ALA A 65 -7.95 10.98 5.43
N GLY A 66 -8.96 10.31 4.88
CA GLY A 66 -9.81 10.83 3.80
C GLY A 66 -9.13 10.81 2.42
N LEU A 67 -8.06 10.04 2.27
CA LEU A 67 -7.37 9.82 0.99
C LEU A 67 -7.90 8.56 0.31
N SER A 68 -7.59 8.41 -0.97
CA SER A 68 -7.97 7.22 -1.73
C SER A 68 -7.26 5.97 -1.18
N ILE A 69 -8.04 4.91 -0.97
CA ILE A 69 -7.51 3.60 -0.56
C ILE A 69 -6.45 3.06 -1.54
N ALA A 70 -6.62 3.34 -2.84
CA ALA A 70 -5.69 2.93 -3.88
C ALA A 70 -4.33 3.64 -3.74
N LEU A 71 -4.32 4.87 -3.24
CA LEU A 71 -3.09 5.63 -3.01
C LEU A 71 -2.27 4.98 -1.90
N GLY A 72 -2.88 4.58 -0.78
CA GLY A 72 -2.18 3.88 0.30
C GLY A 72 -1.62 2.53 -0.11
N ALA A 73 -2.39 1.73 -0.84
CA ALA A 73 -1.90 0.45 -1.38
C ALA A 73 -0.73 0.64 -2.36
N PHE A 74 -0.79 1.67 -3.21
CA PHE A 74 0.30 2.03 -4.12
C PHE A 74 1.56 2.46 -3.36
N LEU A 75 1.41 3.30 -2.33
CA LEU A 75 2.53 3.71 -1.49
C LEU A 75 3.19 2.53 -0.78
N ALA A 76 2.43 1.58 -0.24
CA ALA A 76 3.00 0.36 0.31
C ALA A 76 3.85 -0.38 -0.72
N GLY A 77 3.37 -0.50 -1.96
CA GLY A 77 4.14 -1.09 -3.06
C GLY A 77 5.45 -0.35 -3.35
N LEU A 78 5.43 1.00 -3.38
CA LEU A 78 6.64 1.81 -3.55
C LEU A 78 7.64 1.62 -2.41
N ILE A 79 7.16 1.60 -1.17
CA ILE A 79 7.99 1.40 0.02
C ILE A 79 8.67 0.02 -0.02
N VAL A 80 7.91 -1.01 -0.44
CA VAL A 80 8.45 -2.35 -0.60
C VAL A 80 9.43 -2.43 -1.77
N SER A 81 9.22 -1.70 -2.88
CA SER A 81 10.13 -1.73 -4.03
C SER A 81 11.50 -1.12 -3.73
N GLU A 82 11.57 -0.18 -2.78
CA GLU A 82 12.83 0.40 -2.29
C GLU A 82 13.55 -0.50 -1.28
N SER A 83 12.93 -1.60 -0.83
CA SER A 83 13.56 -2.54 0.11
C SER A 83 14.42 -3.59 -0.60
N ASP A 84 15.40 -4.14 0.11
CA ASP A 84 16.26 -5.24 -0.38
C ASP A 84 15.44 -6.50 -0.75
N PHE A 85 14.23 -6.62 -0.19
CA PHE A 85 13.31 -7.72 -0.44
C PHE A 85 12.45 -7.54 -1.70
N SER A 86 12.56 -6.42 -2.41
CA SER A 86 11.73 -6.09 -3.58
C SER A 86 11.66 -7.22 -4.61
N HIS A 87 12.79 -7.84 -4.96
CA HIS A 87 12.82 -8.95 -5.92
C HIS A 87 12.05 -10.17 -5.41
N GLN A 88 12.24 -10.55 -4.15
CA GLN A 88 11.54 -11.68 -3.53
C GLN A 88 10.02 -11.42 -3.46
N VAL A 89 9.64 -10.21 -3.05
CA VAL A 89 8.24 -9.77 -3.00
C VAL A 89 7.60 -9.89 -4.38
N LEU A 90 8.27 -9.44 -5.44
CA LEU A 90 7.75 -9.54 -6.81
C LEU A 90 7.51 -10.99 -7.24
N VAL A 91 8.44 -11.90 -6.94
CA VAL A 91 8.30 -13.33 -7.23
C VAL A 91 7.12 -13.94 -6.46
N ASP A 92 6.97 -13.55 -5.20
CA ASP A 92 5.97 -14.13 -4.30
C ASP A 92 4.55 -13.58 -4.49
N ILE A 93 4.40 -12.30 -4.88
CA ILE A 93 3.11 -11.66 -5.16
C ILE A 93 2.62 -11.93 -6.59
N THR A 94 3.51 -12.22 -7.54
CA THR A 94 3.13 -12.43 -8.95
C THR A 94 1.98 -13.42 -9.14
N PRO A 95 1.99 -14.63 -8.54
CA PRO A 95 0.88 -15.57 -8.66
C PRO A 95 -0.46 -15.01 -8.15
N LEU A 96 -0.43 -14.23 -7.06
CA LEU A 96 -1.62 -13.62 -6.49
C LEU A 96 -2.21 -12.56 -7.43
N ARG A 97 -1.34 -11.70 -7.99
CA ARG A 97 -1.74 -10.71 -8.99
C ARG A 97 -2.37 -11.38 -10.21
N ASP A 98 -1.77 -12.46 -10.72
CA ASP A 98 -2.26 -13.17 -11.89
C ASP A 98 -3.62 -13.86 -11.62
N ALA A 99 -3.80 -14.40 -10.40
CA ALA A 99 -5.08 -14.94 -9.94
C ALA A 99 -6.17 -13.85 -9.83
N PHE A 100 -5.87 -12.70 -9.23
CA PHE A 100 -6.81 -11.57 -9.16
C PHE A 100 -7.14 -11.00 -10.54
N ALA A 101 -6.16 -10.92 -11.44
CA ALA A 101 -6.40 -10.49 -12.82
C ALA A 101 -7.36 -11.46 -13.54
N THR A 102 -7.14 -12.77 -13.39
CA THR A 102 -8.04 -13.79 -13.95
C THR A 102 -9.45 -13.66 -13.37
N LEU A 103 -9.57 -13.51 -12.05
CA LEU A 103 -10.86 -13.30 -11.37
C LEU A 103 -11.57 -12.04 -11.87
N PHE A 104 -10.84 -10.94 -12.03
CA PHE A 104 -11.35 -9.66 -12.54
C PHE A 104 -11.88 -9.81 -13.97
N PHE A 105 -11.10 -10.43 -14.87
CA PHE A 105 -11.53 -10.65 -16.25
C PHE A 105 -12.75 -11.56 -16.36
N VAL A 106 -12.79 -12.64 -15.58
CA VAL A 106 -13.97 -13.52 -15.53
C VAL A 106 -15.18 -12.77 -15.00
N SER A 107 -15.03 -11.97 -13.93
CA SER A 107 -16.12 -11.20 -13.35
C SER A 107 -16.70 -10.17 -14.33
N ILE A 108 -15.83 -9.41 -15.02
CA ILE A 108 -16.27 -8.47 -16.07
C ILE A 108 -16.91 -9.23 -17.23
N GLY A 109 -16.33 -10.34 -17.67
CA GLY A 109 -16.87 -11.14 -18.78
C GLY A 109 -18.25 -11.74 -18.49
N MET A 110 -18.60 -11.96 -17.22
CA MET A 110 -19.94 -12.40 -16.81
C MET A 110 -20.95 -11.25 -16.66
N LEU A 111 -20.47 -10.02 -16.53
CA LEU A 111 -21.30 -8.81 -16.40
C LEU A 111 -21.65 -8.16 -17.75
N LEU A 112 -20.92 -8.51 -18.81
CA LEU A 112 -21.14 -8.08 -20.21
C LEU A 112 -22.09 -9.03 -20.94
#